data_AF-X1B6J9-F1
#
_entry.id   AF-X1B6J9-F1
#
_cell.length_a   1.000
_cell.length_b   1.000
_cell.length_c   1.000
_cell.angle_alpha   90.00
_cell.angle_beta   90.00
_cell.angle_gamma   90.00
#
_symmetry.space_group_name_H-M   'P 1'
#
loop_
_entity.id
_entity.type
_entity.pdbx_description
1 polymer ?
#
loop_
_entity_poly.entity_id
_entity_poly.type
_entity_poly.pdbx_seq_one_letter_code
_entity_poly.pdbx_strand_id
1 'polypeptide(L)'
;LGQMTATTPKSRKPVGEGYPLQVSELLALLPGAIYVERCSVYNPAQVRKAKKAIKHAFELQLNSAEGLSLVELLSPCPTYWRMTPVKAMEWIEKEMTKVFPLGRLKDVTRAPSRPLPQGRDP
;
A
#
# COMPACT_ATOMS: atom_id res chain seq x y z
N LEU A 1 16.79 -1.25 -12.37
CA LEU A 1 15.58 -0.62 -11.83
C LEU A 1 15.69 0.91 -11.70
N GLY A 2 16.87 1.50 -11.95
CA GLY A 2 16.97 2.96 -12.14
C GLY A 2 16.94 3.79 -10.84
N GLN A 3 16.81 3.14 -9.69
CA GLN A 3 16.71 3.80 -8.38
C GLN A 3 18.10 3.87 -7.74
N MET A 4 18.69 5.05 -7.63
CA MET A 4 19.95 5.26 -6.91
C MET A 4 19.68 5.64 -5.46
N THR A 5 20.34 4.97 -4.52
CA THR A 5 20.27 5.25 -3.08
C THR A 5 21.68 5.18 -2.47
N ALA A 6 21.83 5.54 -1.18
CA ALA A 6 23.11 5.39 -0.47
C ALA A 6 23.63 3.94 -0.45
N THR A 7 22.72 2.96 -0.37
CA THR A 7 23.04 1.53 -0.40
C THR A 7 23.10 0.94 -1.81
N THR A 8 22.64 1.67 -2.83
CA THR A 8 22.71 1.27 -4.27
C THR A 8 23.27 2.41 -5.13
N PRO A 9 24.53 2.83 -4.90
CA PRO A 9 25.10 4.01 -5.57
C PRO A 9 25.21 3.83 -7.09
N LYS A 10 25.34 2.58 -7.58
CA LYS A 10 25.40 2.23 -9.01
C LYS A 10 24.01 1.97 -9.62
N SER A 11 22.94 2.42 -8.96
CA SER A 11 21.54 2.10 -9.26
C SER A 11 21.15 0.66 -8.88
N ARG A 12 19.91 0.50 -8.39
CA ARG A 12 19.33 -0.79 -8.04
C ARG A 12 19.18 -1.70 -9.27
N LYS A 13 19.65 -2.94 -9.18
CA LYS A 13 19.52 -4.00 -10.18
C LYS A 13 18.65 -5.14 -9.62
N PRO A 14 17.94 -5.90 -10.48
CA PRO A 14 17.20 -7.06 -9.99
C PRO A 14 18.13 -8.15 -9.44
N VAL A 15 19.29 -8.33 -10.08
CA VAL A 15 20.33 -9.24 -9.63
C VAL A 15 21.05 -8.61 -8.44
N GLY A 16 20.89 -9.20 -7.26
CA GLY A 16 21.46 -8.71 -6.00
C GLY A 16 20.43 -8.03 -5.10
N GLU A 17 19.77 -6.97 -5.57
CA GLU A 17 18.84 -6.18 -4.75
C GLU A 17 17.36 -6.56 -4.89
N GLY A 18 17.05 -7.51 -5.77
CA GLY A 18 15.70 -8.02 -6.00
C GLY A 18 14.74 -7.02 -6.64
N TYR A 19 13.51 -7.48 -6.85
CA TYR A 19 12.40 -6.66 -7.34
C TYR A 19 11.71 -5.91 -6.20
N PRO A 20 10.90 -4.86 -6.49
CA PRO A 20 10.08 -4.21 -5.49
C PRO A 20 9.11 -5.19 -4.83
N LEU A 21 8.99 -5.13 -3.50
CA LEU A 21 8.14 -6.02 -2.73
C LEU A 21 6.70 -5.47 -2.69
N GLN A 22 5.76 -6.25 -3.20
CA GLN A 22 4.34 -5.93 -3.26
C GLN A 22 3.66 -6.28 -1.92
N VAL A 23 3.92 -5.46 -0.89
CA VAL A 23 3.52 -5.73 0.50
C VAL A 23 2.00 -5.84 0.64
N SER A 24 1.23 -4.95 0.04
CA SER A 24 -0.23 -5.02 0.11
C SER A 24 -0.80 -6.30 -0.50
N GLU A 25 -0.28 -6.75 -1.64
CA GLU A 25 -0.71 -7.99 -2.30
C GLU A 25 -0.38 -9.20 -1.41
N LEU A 26 0.83 -9.24 -0.86
CA LEU A 26 1.25 -10.32 0.04
C LEU A 26 0.37 -10.37 1.30
N LEU A 27 0.10 -9.22 1.93
CA LEU A 27 -0.72 -9.16 3.14
C LEU A 27 -2.21 -9.41 2.86
N ALA A 28 -2.72 -9.05 1.68
CA ALA A 28 -4.09 -9.34 1.29
C ALA A 28 -4.39 -10.86 1.25
N LEU A 29 -3.39 -11.69 0.95
CA LEU A 29 -3.56 -13.14 0.95
C LEU A 29 -3.72 -13.73 2.36
N LEU A 30 -3.29 -13.03 3.41
CA LEU A 30 -3.30 -13.56 4.77
C LEU A 30 -4.74 -13.62 5.33
N PRO A 31 -5.13 -14.73 5.99
CA PRO A 31 -6.48 -14.87 6.54
C PRO A 31 -6.80 -13.83 7.63
N GLY A 32 -5.80 -13.37 8.37
CA GLY A 32 -5.95 -12.34 9.41
C GLY A 32 -6.05 -10.90 8.90
N ALA A 33 -5.80 -10.64 7.60
CA ALA A 33 -6.03 -9.31 7.02
C ALA A 33 -7.50 -9.16 6.63
N ILE A 34 -8.17 -8.11 7.11
CA ILE A 34 -9.59 -7.85 6.84
C ILE A 34 -9.81 -6.71 5.86
N TYR A 35 -8.85 -5.79 5.78
CA TYR A 35 -8.90 -4.66 4.88
C TYR A 35 -7.49 -4.31 4.41
N VAL A 36 -7.30 -4.23 3.09
CA VAL A 36 -6.03 -3.83 2.48
C VAL A 36 -6.34 -2.94 1.29
N GLU A 37 -5.91 -1.68 1.34
CA GLU A 37 -6.11 -0.72 0.25
C GLU A 37 -4.82 0.06 -0.02
N ARG A 38 -4.39 0.10 -1.28
CA ARG A 38 -3.31 0.97 -1.74
C ARG A 38 -3.89 2.25 -2.31
N CYS A 39 -3.47 3.38 -1.74
CA CYS A 39 -3.81 4.72 -2.20
C CYS A 39 -2.54 5.49 -2.57
N SER A 40 -2.74 6.68 -3.12
CA SER A 40 -1.65 7.65 -3.31
C SER A 40 -2.08 9.03 -2.87
N VAL A 41 -1.10 9.92 -2.77
CA VAL A 41 -1.29 11.35 -2.52
C VAL A 41 -0.85 12.21 -3.71
N TYR A 42 -0.61 11.63 -4.90
CA TYR A 42 -0.03 12.37 -6.04
C TYR A 42 -0.92 13.47 -6.66
N ASN A 43 -2.21 13.54 -6.31
CA ASN A 43 -3.09 14.63 -6.69
C ASN A 43 -4.28 14.79 -5.69
N PRO A 44 -5.05 15.89 -5.74
CA PRO A 44 -6.14 16.12 -4.80
C PRO A 44 -7.24 15.04 -4.80
N ALA A 45 -7.51 14.40 -5.94
CA ALA A 45 -8.49 13.33 -6.02
C ALA A 45 -8.01 12.09 -5.27
N GLN A 46 -6.73 11.74 -5.39
CA GLN A 46 -6.11 10.63 -4.68
C GLN A 46 -5.99 10.93 -3.18
N VAL A 47 -5.67 12.17 -2.77
CA VAL A 47 -5.68 12.58 -1.35
C VAL A 47 -7.06 12.36 -0.71
N ARG A 48 -8.16 12.68 -1.41
CA ARG A 48 -9.52 12.41 -0.92
C ARG A 48 -9.79 10.91 -0.78
N LYS A 49 -9.30 10.07 -1.70
CA LYS A 49 -9.42 8.61 -1.62
C LYS A 49 -8.61 8.07 -0.43
N ALA A 50 -7.36 8.50 -0.28
CA ALA A 50 -6.50 8.14 0.85
C ALA A 50 -7.16 8.49 2.19
N LYS A 51 -7.72 9.71 2.33
CA LYS A 51 -8.45 10.12 3.54
C LYS A 51 -9.61 9.16 3.85
N LYS A 52 -10.40 8.77 2.84
CA LYS A 52 -11.51 7.83 3.02
C LYS A 52 -11.01 6.44 3.42
N ALA A 53 -9.95 5.94 2.79
CA ALA A 53 -9.37 4.63 3.09
C ALA A 53 -8.81 4.56 4.52
N ILE A 54 -8.09 5.60 4.95
CA ILE A 54 -7.56 5.73 6.32
C ILE A 54 -8.71 5.78 7.33
N LYS A 55 -9.73 6.62 7.07
CA LYS A 55 -10.91 6.72 7.94
C LYS A 55 -11.57 5.36 8.10
N HIS A 56 -11.79 4.64 7.00
CA HIS A 56 -12.43 3.33 7.02
C HIS A 56 -11.61 2.30 7.82
N ALA A 57 -10.28 2.26 7.64
CA ALA A 57 -9.42 1.37 8.44
C ALA A 57 -9.55 1.62 9.95
N PHE A 58 -9.63 2.88 10.37
CA PHE A 58 -9.87 3.22 11.77
C PHE A 58 -11.32 2.91 12.22
N GLU A 59 -12.32 3.13 11.37
CA GLU A 59 -13.72 2.76 11.67
C GLU A 59 -13.85 1.26 11.92
N LEU A 60 -13.12 0.41 11.18
CA LEU A 60 -13.09 -1.03 11.44
C LEU A 60 -12.56 -1.35 12.85
N GLN A 61 -11.47 -0.70 13.27
CA GLN A 61 -10.92 -0.87 14.61
C GLN A 61 -11.88 -0.38 15.70
N LEU A 62 -12.49 0.79 15.51
CA LEU A 62 -13.47 1.35 16.46
C LEU A 62 -14.73 0.47 16.58
N ASN A 63 -15.14 -0.17 15.49
CA ASN A 63 -16.28 -1.10 15.47
C ASN A 63 -15.90 -2.53 15.90
N SER A 64 -14.74 -2.71 16.55
CA SER A 64 -14.29 -4.00 17.09
C SER A 64 -14.14 -5.11 16.03
N ALA A 65 -13.83 -4.76 14.78
CA ALA A 65 -13.53 -5.76 13.77
C ALA A 65 -12.23 -6.51 14.12
N GLU A 66 -12.30 -7.84 14.13
CA GLU A 66 -11.14 -8.69 14.39
C GLU A 66 -10.27 -8.83 13.13
N GLY A 67 -9.01 -8.39 13.21
CA GLY A 67 -7.99 -8.59 12.18
C GLY A 67 -7.24 -7.32 11.77
N LEU A 68 -6.33 -7.46 10.81
CA LEU A 68 -5.45 -6.41 10.35
C LEU A 68 -6.10 -5.56 9.25
N SER A 69 -6.08 -4.24 9.45
CA SER A 69 -6.34 -3.24 8.41
C SER A 69 -5.03 -2.57 7.98
N LEU A 70 -4.75 -2.56 6.68
CA LEU A 70 -3.57 -1.91 6.09
C LEU A 70 -3.98 -0.88 5.04
N VAL A 71 -3.42 0.32 5.13
CA VAL A 71 -3.48 1.33 4.07
C VAL A 71 -2.07 1.68 3.62
N GLU A 72 -1.71 1.30 2.40
CA GLU A 72 -0.41 1.64 1.80
C GLU A 72 -0.54 2.95 1.01
N LEU A 73 0.32 3.93 1.28
CA LEU A 73 0.29 5.24 0.62
C LEU A 73 1.52 5.44 -0.26
N LEU A 74 1.32 5.56 -1.57
CA LEU A 74 2.36 6.05 -2.47
C LEU A 74 2.52 7.56 -2.28
N SER A 75 3.64 7.97 -1.69
CA SER A 75 3.95 9.36 -1.33
C SER A 75 5.25 9.82 -1.98
N PRO A 76 5.32 11.06 -2.51
CA PRO A 76 6.54 11.57 -3.13
C PRO A 76 7.61 11.84 -2.08
N CYS A 77 8.87 11.59 -2.44
CA CYS A 77 10.01 12.12 -1.69
C CYS A 77 10.94 12.90 -2.62
N PRO A 78 10.59 14.16 -2.96
CA PRO A 78 11.31 14.95 -3.95
C PRO A 78 12.80 15.09 -3.64
N THR A 79 13.15 15.21 -2.35
CA THR A 79 14.52 15.33 -1.86
C THR A 79 15.38 14.12 -2.24
N TYR A 80 14.94 12.91 -1.92
CA TYR A 80 15.74 11.70 -2.21
C TYR A 80 15.69 11.31 -3.68
N TRP A 81 14.61 11.64 -4.39
CA TRP A 81 14.50 11.40 -5.83
C TRP A 81 15.20 12.45 -6.67
N ARG A 82 15.68 13.55 -6.06
CA ARG A 82 16.30 14.70 -6.75
C ARG A 82 15.40 15.26 -7.86
N MET A 83 14.11 15.36 -7.56
CA MET A 83 13.08 15.86 -8.47
C MET A 83 12.41 17.09 -7.87
N THR A 84 11.81 17.92 -8.72
CA THR A 84 10.87 18.94 -8.21
C THR A 84 9.62 18.25 -7.64
N PRO A 85 8.89 18.87 -6.70
CA PRO A 85 7.67 18.30 -6.17
C PRO A 85 6.67 17.88 -7.25
N VAL A 86 6.46 18.72 -8.27
CA VAL A 86 5.55 18.43 -9.40
C VAL A 86 6.01 17.18 -10.16
N LYS A 87 7.31 17.09 -10.52
CA LYS A 87 7.85 15.92 -11.24
C LYS A 87 7.76 14.64 -10.41
N ALA A 88 7.95 14.72 -9.09
CA ALA A 88 7.82 13.57 -8.21
C ALA A 88 6.37 13.03 -8.19
N MET A 89 5.38 13.93 -8.19
CA MET A 89 3.96 13.56 -8.26
C MET A 89 3.62 12.88 -9.59
N GLU A 90 4.07 13.47 -10.70
CA GLU A 90 3.90 12.87 -12.04
C GLU A 90 4.59 11.51 -12.16
N TRP A 91 5.76 11.34 -11.54
CA TRP A 91 6.48 10.08 -11.55
C TRP A 91 5.70 8.98 -10.82
N ILE A 92 5.05 9.32 -9.70
CA ILE A 92 4.16 8.36 -9.03
C ILE A 92 3.03 7.96 -9.97
N GLU A 93 2.33 8.95 -10.54
CA GLU A 93 1.17 8.71 -11.41
C GLU A 93 1.52 7.85 -12.63
N LYS A 94 2.65 8.13 -13.29
CA LYS A 94 3.01 7.52 -14.57
C LYS A 94 3.83 6.25 -14.43
N GLU A 95 4.69 6.14 -13.41
CA GLU A 95 5.65 5.03 -13.29
C GLU A 95 5.42 4.17 -12.05
N MET A 96 5.28 4.78 -10.87
CA MET A 96 5.16 4.02 -9.63
C MET A 96 3.86 3.20 -9.56
N THR A 97 2.74 3.75 -10.04
CA THR A 97 1.44 3.06 -10.09
C THR A 97 1.42 1.85 -11.03
N LYS A 98 2.31 1.78 -12.03
CA LYS A 98 2.46 0.59 -12.89
C LYS A 98 3.01 -0.60 -12.11
N VAL A 99 3.91 -0.32 -11.16
CA VAL A 99 4.53 -1.34 -10.29
C VAL A 99 3.65 -1.63 -9.07
N PHE A 100 2.98 -0.60 -8.55
CA PHE A 100 2.13 -0.64 -7.37
C PHE A 100 0.72 -0.12 -7.71
N PRO A 101 -0.13 -0.92 -8.38
CA PRO A 101 -1.46 -0.50 -8.79
C PRO A 101 -2.29 -0.02 -7.61
N LEU A 102 -2.95 1.13 -7.77
CA LEU A 102 -3.86 1.65 -6.75
C LEU A 102 -5.15 0.84 -6.73
N GLY A 103 -5.73 0.69 -5.54
CA GLY A 103 -7.02 0.03 -5.40
C GLY A 103 -7.15 -0.68 -4.07
N ARG A 104 -8.36 -1.21 -3.85
CA ARG A 104 -8.69 -2.04 -2.71
C ARG A 104 -8.39 -3.49 -3.04
N LEU A 105 -7.43 -4.08 -2.34
CA LEU A 105 -6.95 -5.44 -2.58
C LEU A 105 -7.74 -6.45 -1.74
N LYS A 106 -8.21 -6.05 -0.55
CA LYS A 106 -9.04 -6.88 0.31
C LYS A 106 -10.02 -6.05 1.12
N ASP A 107 -11.23 -6.57 1.28
CA ASP A 107 -12.27 -6.00 2.13
C ASP A 107 -13.32 -7.07 2.44
N VAL A 108 -13.18 -7.68 3.62
CA VAL A 108 -14.10 -8.73 4.08
C VAL A 108 -15.39 -8.15 4.67
N THR A 109 -15.48 -6.82 4.80
CA THR A 109 -16.64 -6.15 5.43
C THR A 109 -17.80 -5.93 4.48
N ARG A 110 -17.61 -6.24 3.19
CA ARG A 110 -18.60 -6.04 2.11
C ARG A 110 -19.46 -7.28 1.75
N ALA A 111 -19.33 -8.43 2.45
CA ALA A 111 -20.26 -9.61 2.60
C ALA A 111 -19.58 -11.00 2.51
N PRO A 112 -20.29 -12.10 2.87
CA PRO A 112 -20.53 -12.60 4.23
C PRO A 112 -19.32 -13.36 4.79
N SER A 113 -19.23 -13.35 6.11
CA SER A 113 -18.22 -14.02 6.93
C SER A 113 -18.08 -15.50 6.60
N ARG A 114 -16.90 -15.91 6.11
CA ARG A 114 -16.37 -17.19 6.60
C ARG A 114 -15.89 -16.90 8.02
N PRO A 115 -16.44 -17.56 9.06
CA PRO A 115 -15.92 -17.41 10.41
C PRO A 115 -14.42 -17.67 10.36
N LEU A 116 -13.61 -16.79 10.96
CA LEU A 116 -12.23 -17.12 11.26
C LEU A 116 -12.27 -18.47 12.00
N PRO A 117 -11.44 -19.46 11.61
CA PRO A 117 -11.38 -20.71 12.35
C PRO A 117 -11.05 -20.34 13.79
N GLN A 118 -12.01 -20.54 14.69
CA GLN A 118 -11.78 -20.38 16.11
C GLN A 118 -10.63 -21.32 16.46
N GLY A 119 -9.48 -20.74 16.78
CA GLY A 119 -8.35 -21.49 17.31
C GLY A 119 -8.87 -22.23 18.54
N ARG A 120 -9.03 -23.54 18.39
CA ARG A 120 -9.05 -24.45 19.52
C ARG A 120 -7.60 -24.57 19.93
N ASP A 121 -7.21 -23.78 20.92
CA ASP A 121 -6.02 -24.11 21.71
C ASP A 121 -6.47 -24.58 23.09
N PRO A 122 -5.74 -25.56 23.67
CA PRO A 122 -6.17 -26.46 24.74
C PRO A 122 -6.31 -25.82 26.13
#